data_AF-A0A7K4CCG0-F1
#
_entry.id   AF-A0A7K4CCG0-F1
#
_cell.length_a   1.000
_cell.length_b   1.000
_cell.length_c   1.000
_cell.angle_alpha   90.00
_cell.angle_beta   90.00
_cell.angle_gamma   90.00
#
_symmetry.space_group_name_H-M   'P 1'
#
loop_
_entity.id
_entity.type
_entity.pdbx_description
1 polymer ?
#
loop_
_entity_poly.entity_id
_entity_poly.type
_entity_poly.pdbx_seq_one_letter_code
_entity_poly.pdbx_strand_id
1 'polypeptide(L)'
;MTPALNSTTGNGSATAQPKGFLDITTAPTILTRFEERATLSGTDISPEEYREIMLLDEFLTHHVRPDGLRDVQCMLLWSEWVRSFQRKTHRFPRVVLENEFRDIVTDQLGVGITKDDHRGMIYPGLRFVP
;
A
#
# COMPACT_ATOMS: atom_id res chain seq x y z
N MET A 1 8.19 -52.64 21.97
CA MET A 1 7.66 -51.78 23.04
C MET A 1 8.75 -50.80 23.47
N THR A 2 8.73 -49.59 22.89
CA THR A 2 9.08 -48.25 23.43
C THR A 2 9.02 -47.25 22.25
N PRO A 3 8.75 -45.94 22.49
CA PRO A 3 7.85 -45.16 21.65
C PRO A 3 8.47 -43.89 21.02
N ALA A 4 7.66 -43.29 20.12
CA ALA A 4 7.47 -41.88 19.78
C ALA A 4 8.66 -40.97 19.41
N LEU A 5 8.53 -40.27 18.28
CA LEU A 5 8.78 -38.82 18.18
C LEU A 5 8.00 -38.21 17.01
N ASN A 6 7.05 -37.32 17.37
CA ASN A 6 6.45 -36.33 16.48
C ASN A 6 7.53 -35.39 15.93
N SER A 7 7.34 -34.87 14.72
CA SER A 7 7.67 -33.47 14.41
C SER A 7 6.95 -33.01 13.14
N THR A 8 5.99 -32.13 13.36
CA THR A 8 5.34 -31.21 12.42
C THR A 8 6.34 -30.30 11.72
N THR A 9 6.22 -30.10 10.41
CA THR A 9 6.54 -28.82 9.72
C THR A 9 5.87 -28.90 8.35
N GLY A 10 4.83 -28.13 8.01
CA GLY A 10 4.70 -26.69 8.22
C GLY A 10 5.38 -25.92 7.11
N ASN A 11 5.17 -26.28 5.83
CA ASN A 11 5.65 -25.51 4.68
C ASN A 11 4.82 -24.23 4.50
N GLY A 12 5.05 -23.25 5.38
CA GLY A 12 4.76 -21.85 5.07
C GLY A 12 5.97 -21.26 4.38
N SER A 13 5.93 -21.13 3.06
CA SER A 13 6.88 -20.31 2.30
C SER A 13 6.74 -18.86 2.77
N ALA A 14 7.52 -18.45 3.76
CA ALA A 14 7.75 -17.06 4.06
C ALA A 14 8.55 -16.47 2.89
N THR A 15 7.88 -15.76 1.98
CA THR A 15 8.55 -14.92 1.00
C THR A 15 9.35 -13.87 1.78
N ALA A 16 10.67 -14.00 1.78
CA ALA A 16 11.56 -13.04 2.42
C ALA A 16 11.29 -11.65 1.83
N GLN A 17 10.88 -10.69 2.66
CA GLN A 17 10.72 -9.30 2.25
C GLN A 17 12.08 -8.76 1.74
N PRO A 18 12.11 -7.96 0.66
CA PRO A 18 13.34 -7.34 0.17
C PRO A 18 13.99 -6.46 1.24
N LYS A 19 15.33 -6.39 1.25
CA LYS A 19 16.08 -5.47 2.13
C LYS A 19 15.65 -4.02 1.85
N GLY A 20 15.14 -3.32 2.86
CA GLY A 20 14.67 -1.93 2.76
C GLY A 20 13.18 -1.75 3.05
N PHE A 21 12.43 -2.83 3.21
CA PHE A 21 11.05 -2.81 3.66
C PHE A 21 10.97 -2.72 5.19
N LEU A 22 10.10 -1.86 5.70
CA LEU A 22 9.70 -1.78 7.09
C LEU A 22 8.83 -2.99 7.45
N ASP A 23 8.89 -3.41 8.71
CA ASP A 23 8.02 -4.44 9.24
C ASP A 23 6.57 -3.91 9.30
N ILE A 24 5.73 -4.36 8.37
CA ILE A 24 4.33 -3.94 8.21
C ILE A 24 3.35 -4.83 8.98
N THR A 25 3.83 -5.78 9.80
CA THR A 25 2.96 -6.73 10.53
C THR A 25 1.95 -6.06 11.48
N THR A 26 2.13 -4.77 11.78
CA THR A 26 1.23 -3.95 12.61
C THR A 26 0.66 -2.72 11.92
N ALA A 27 0.84 -2.55 10.61
CA ALA A 27 0.28 -1.39 9.91
C ALA A 27 -1.26 -1.46 9.94
N PRO A 28 -1.97 -0.42 10.43
CA PRO A 28 -3.43 -0.39 10.39
C PRO A 28 -3.90 -0.44 8.93
N THR A 29 -5.07 -1.03 8.67
CA THR A 29 -5.63 -0.99 7.31
C THR A 29 -5.84 0.46 6.87
N ILE A 30 -5.88 0.69 5.56
CA ILE A 30 -6.15 2.03 5.02
C ILE A 30 -7.44 2.59 5.60
N LEU A 31 -8.51 1.77 5.69
CA LEU A 31 -9.79 2.19 6.25
C LEU A 31 -9.66 2.59 7.73
N THR A 32 -8.98 1.78 8.55
CA THR A 32 -8.79 2.06 9.97
C THR A 32 -8.11 3.43 10.19
N ARG A 33 -7.13 3.78 9.36
CA ARG A 33 -6.48 5.11 9.41
C ARG A 33 -7.47 6.26 9.20
N PHE A 34 -8.45 6.10 8.32
CA PHE A 34 -9.48 7.12 8.10
C PHE A 34 -10.54 7.11 9.21
N GLU A 35 -10.92 5.95 9.74
CA GLU A 35 -11.86 5.83 10.86
C GLU A 35 -11.32 6.48 12.13
N GLU A 36 -10.03 6.30 12.42
CA GLU A 36 -9.36 6.97 13.53
C GLU A 36 -9.38 8.49 13.38
N ARG A 37 -9.09 8.99 12.16
CA ARG A 37 -9.12 10.43 11.86
C ARG A 37 -10.53 11.02 11.96
N ALA A 38 -11.53 10.29 11.46
CA ALA A 38 -12.94 10.63 11.58
C ALA A 38 -13.36 10.75 13.06
N THR A 39 -12.98 9.76 13.87
CA THR A 39 -13.22 9.74 15.32
C THR A 39 -12.58 10.94 16.02
N LEU A 40 -11.31 11.25 15.71
CA LEU A 40 -10.58 12.37 16.30
C LEU A 40 -11.15 13.75 15.90
N SER A 41 -11.70 13.85 14.68
CA SER A 41 -12.29 15.09 14.16
C SER A 41 -13.79 15.23 14.47
N GLY A 42 -14.41 14.18 15.03
CA GLY A 42 -15.86 14.14 15.27
C GLY A 42 -16.70 14.20 13.99
N THR A 43 -16.13 13.79 12.86
CA THR A 43 -16.80 13.81 11.54
C THR A 43 -16.87 12.40 10.98
N ASP A 44 -18.06 11.96 10.59
CA ASP A 44 -18.24 10.63 10.01
C ASP A 44 -17.68 10.55 8.58
N ILE A 45 -17.19 9.36 8.20
CA ILE A 45 -16.78 9.07 6.82
C ILE A 45 -18.04 8.98 5.94
N SER A 46 -18.14 9.85 4.95
CA SER A 46 -19.24 9.80 4.00
C SER A 46 -19.13 8.61 3.04
N PRO A 47 -20.24 8.16 2.42
CA PRO A 47 -20.21 7.03 1.49
C PRO A 47 -19.29 7.24 0.27
N GLU A 48 -19.12 8.49 -0.17
CA GLU A 48 -18.20 8.82 -1.29
C GLU A 48 -16.74 8.62 -0.87
N GLU A 49 -16.38 9.05 0.35
CA GLU A 49 -15.03 8.92 0.89
C GLU A 49 -14.70 7.45 1.15
N TYR A 50 -15.64 6.70 1.75
CA TYR A 50 -15.49 5.26 1.94
C TYR A 50 -15.22 4.54 0.62
N ARG A 51 -15.97 4.88 -0.44
CA ARG A 51 -15.77 4.30 -1.77
C ARG A 51 -14.38 4.62 -2.32
N GLU A 52 -13.89 5.85 -2.16
CA GLU A 52 -12.55 6.23 -2.60
C GLU A 52 -11.46 5.43 -1.87
N ILE A 53 -11.59 5.27 -0.55
CA ILE A 53 -10.67 4.48 0.27
C ILE A 53 -10.64 3.01 -0.17
N MET A 54 -11.80 2.40 -0.42
CA MET A 54 -11.88 1.02 -0.93
C MET A 54 -11.25 0.86 -2.31
N LEU A 55 -11.43 1.85 -3.19
CA LEU A 55 -10.80 1.83 -4.51
C LEU A 55 -9.27 1.94 -4.41
N LEU A 56 -8.73 2.67 -3.44
CA LEU A 56 -7.30 2.75 -3.22
C LEU A 56 -6.74 1.42 -2.73
N ASP A 57 -7.41 0.80 -1.76
CA ASP A 57 -7.02 -0.53 -1.25
C ASP A 57 -7.00 -1.57 -2.38
N GLU A 58 -8.05 -1.58 -3.21
CA GLU A 58 -8.12 -2.42 -4.41
C GLU A 58 -6.95 -2.11 -5.36
N PHE A 59 -6.65 -0.83 -5.60
CA PHE A 59 -5.58 -0.41 -6.49
C PHE A 59 -4.21 -0.90 -6.01
N LEU A 60 -3.87 -0.67 -4.73
CA LEU A 60 -2.59 -1.10 -4.17
C LEU A 60 -2.47 -2.63 -4.17
N THR A 61 -3.55 -3.34 -3.85
CA THR A 61 -3.58 -4.81 -3.82
C THR A 61 -3.34 -5.43 -5.19
N HIS A 62 -3.90 -4.85 -6.25
CA HIS A 62 -3.83 -5.44 -7.60
C HIS A 62 -2.63 -4.95 -8.40
N HIS A 63 -2.28 -3.66 -8.26
CA HIS A 63 -1.36 -2.99 -9.16
C HIS A 63 0.02 -2.68 -8.57
N VAL A 64 0.25 -2.95 -7.29
CA VAL A 64 1.54 -2.66 -6.66
C VAL A 64 2.10 -3.90 -6.00
N ARG A 65 3.36 -4.23 -6.31
CA ARG A 65 4.04 -5.40 -5.76
C ARG A 65 5.45 -5.05 -5.32
N PRO A 66 5.96 -5.68 -4.24
CA PRO A 66 7.39 -5.66 -3.94
C PRO A 66 8.20 -6.26 -5.10
N ASP A 67 9.31 -5.63 -5.45
CA ASP A 67 10.28 -6.05 -6.46
C ASP A 67 11.64 -5.45 -6.14
N GLY A 68 12.56 -6.23 -5.57
CA GLY A 68 13.89 -5.75 -5.16
C GLY A 68 14.82 -5.32 -6.30
N LEU A 69 14.39 -5.42 -7.56
CA LEU A 69 15.17 -5.03 -8.74
C LEU A 69 14.70 -3.72 -9.39
N ARG A 70 13.50 -3.25 -9.03
CA ARG A 70 12.86 -2.11 -9.67
C ARG A 70 12.45 -1.06 -8.66
N ASP A 71 12.29 0.15 -9.19
CA ASP A 71 11.74 1.27 -8.45
C ASP A 71 10.61 1.90 -9.26
N VAL A 72 9.66 2.51 -8.56
CA VAL A 72 8.57 3.26 -9.18
C VAL A 72 8.68 4.73 -8.79
N GLN A 73 8.61 5.62 -9.77
CA GLN A 73 8.50 7.06 -9.51
C GLN A 73 7.22 7.37 -8.74
N CYS A 74 7.33 8.17 -7.67
CA CYS A 74 6.17 8.51 -6.84
C CYS A 74 5.05 9.16 -7.65
N MET A 75 5.41 10.10 -8.54
CA MET A 75 4.46 10.79 -9.42
C MET A 75 3.83 9.87 -10.45
N LEU A 76 4.57 8.87 -10.96
CA LEU A 76 4.02 7.89 -11.87
C LEU A 76 2.93 7.08 -11.18
N LEU A 77 3.24 6.55 -9.99
CA LEU A 77 2.28 5.74 -9.23
C LEU A 77 1.04 6.53 -8.82
N TRP A 78 1.24 7.77 -8.37
CA TRP A 78 0.13 8.70 -8.09
C TRP A 78 -0.74 8.93 -9.34
N SER A 79 -0.12 9.17 -10.49
CA SER A 79 -0.86 9.39 -11.73
C SER A 79 -1.65 8.15 -12.17
N GLU A 80 -1.12 6.95 -11.96
CA GLU A 80 -1.84 5.70 -12.25
C GLU A 80 -3.01 5.47 -11.30
N TRP A 81 -2.86 5.80 -10.03
CA TRP A 81 -3.97 5.80 -9.07
C TRP A 81 -5.09 6.76 -9.54
N VAL A 82 -4.76 8.01 -9.83
CA VAL A 82 -5.73 9.01 -10.30
C VAL A 82 -6.44 8.53 -11.57
N ARG A 83 -5.70 7.97 -12.54
CA ARG A 83 -6.29 7.39 -13.76
C ARG A 83 -7.22 6.22 -13.46
N SER A 84 -6.82 5.31 -12.57
CA SER A 84 -7.64 4.16 -12.17
C SER A 84 -8.94 4.60 -11.50
N PHE A 85 -8.86 5.56 -10.58
CA PHE A 85 -10.02 6.15 -9.92
C PHE A 85 -10.94 6.85 -10.94
N GLN A 86 -10.41 7.71 -11.80
CA GLN A 86 -11.18 8.42 -12.82
C GLN A 86 -11.91 7.47 -13.79
N ARG A 87 -11.28 6.34 -14.17
CA ARG A 87 -11.93 5.32 -15.00
C ARG A 87 -13.17 4.70 -14.33
N LYS A 88 -13.18 4.61 -13.00
CA LYS A 88 -14.27 3.99 -12.23
C LYS A 88 -15.33 4.98 -11.76
N THR A 89 -14.98 6.25 -11.57
CA THR A 89 -15.86 7.25 -10.94
C THR A 89 -16.19 8.46 -11.80
N HIS A 90 -15.43 8.69 -12.88
CA HIS A 90 -15.47 9.92 -13.69
C HIS A 90 -15.22 11.21 -12.89
N ARG A 91 -14.54 11.11 -11.73
CA ARG A 91 -14.23 12.23 -10.83
C ARG A 91 -12.75 12.21 -10.46
N PHE A 92 -12.25 13.34 -9.96
CA PHE A 92 -10.93 13.42 -9.34
C PHE A 92 -11.00 12.99 -7.85
N PRO A 93 -9.99 12.30 -7.30
CA PRO A 93 -9.94 11.94 -5.88
C PRO A 93 -10.08 13.17 -4.97
N ARG A 94 -10.83 13.05 -3.87
CA ARG A 94 -11.08 14.17 -2.94
C ARG A 94 -10.46 13.97 -1.57
N VAL A 95 -10.25 12.72 -1.17
CA VAL A 95 -9.79 12.31 0.15
C VAL A 95 -8.32 11.94 0.10
N VAL A 96 -7.98 11.06 -0.83
CA VAL A 96 -6.66 10.52 -1.05
C VAL A 96 -5.97 11.41 -2.08
N LEU A 97 -5.51 12.57 -1.63
CA LEU A 97 -4.66 13.47 -2.40
C LEU A 97 -3.21 12.97 -2.41
N GLU A 98 -2.34 13.60 -3.20
CA GLU A 98 -0.98 13.11 -3.46
C GLU A 98 -0.17 12.82 -2.17
N ASN A 99 -0.19 13.73 -1.20
CA ASN A 99 0.55 13.54 0.05
C ASN A 99 -0.03 12.38 0.88
N GLU A 100 -1.35 12.30 0.99
CA GLU A 100 -2.00 11.19 1.70
C GLU A 100 -1.74 9.85 1.01
N PHE A 101 -1.79 9.83 -0.32
CA PHE A 101 -1.44 8.67 -1.12
C PHE A 101 0.00 8.22 -0.84
N ARG A 102 0.93 9.16 -0.77
CA ARG A 102 2.34 8.90 -0.52
C ARG A 102 2.58 8.29 0.87
N ASP A 103 1.93 8.84 1.88
CA ASP A 103 2.00 8.32 3.25
C ASP A 103 1.40 6.91 3.32
N ILE A 104 0.23 6.71 2.72
CA ILE A 104 -0.43 5.39 2.67
C ILE A 104 0.46 4.36 1.97
N VAL A 105 1.09 4.68 0.83
CA VAL A 105 1.99 3.75 0.14
C VAL A 105 3.19 3.38 1.02
N THR A 106 3.77 4.37 1.70
CA THR A 106 4.91 4.17 2.61
C THR A 106 4.53 3.26 3.78
N ASP A 107 3.38 3.51 4.40
CA ASP A 107 2.91 2.77 5.57
C ASP A 107 2.43 1.36 5.21
N GLN A 108 1.60 1.23 4.17
CA GLN A 108 0.99 -0.06 3.79
C GLN A 108 1.97 -1.02 3.16
N LEU A 109 2.93 -0.50 2.39
CA LEU A 109 3.92 -1.32 1.70
C LEU A 109 5.25 -1.34 2.43
N GLY A 110 5.42 -0.56 3.51
CA GLY A 110 6.65 -0.51 4.28
C GLY A 110 7.82 0.04 3.48
N VAL A 111 7.61 0.91 2.49
CA VAL A 111 8.70 1.42 1.64
C VAL A 111 9.07 2.83 2.00
N GLY A 112 10.36 3.10 2.20
CA GLY A 112 10.86 4.47 2.27
C GLY A 112 10.78 5.17 0.91
N ILE A 113 10.93 6.49 0.89
CA ILE A 113 11.08 7.26 -0.35
C ILE A 113 12.53 7.71 -0.47
N THR A 114 13.11 7.49 -1.64
CA THR A 114 14.46 7.94 -1.95
C THR A 114 14.45 8.88 -3.14
N LYS A 115 15.51 9.68 -3.26
CA LYS A 115 15.73 10.55 -4.41
C LYS A 115 16.64 9.85 -5.40
N ASP A 116 16.15 9.74 -6.63
CA ASP A 116 16.92 9.37 -7.81
C ASP A 116 17.28 10.64 -8.58
N ASP A 117 18.55 10.76 -8.99
CA ASP A 117 19.10 11.98 -9.59
C ASP A 117 18.46 12.35 -10.94
N HIS A 118 17.85 11.38 -11.63
CA HIS A 118 17.26 11.57 -12.95
C HIS A 118 15.73 11.49 -12.94
N ARG A 119 15.17 10.65 -12.07
CA ARG A 119 13.74 10.32 -12.01
C ARG A 119 12.99 11.09 -10.91
N GLY A 120 13.70 11.76 -10.01
CA GLY A 120 13.11 12.45 -8.86
C GLY A 120 12.81 11.49 -7.71
N MET A 121 11.68 11.67 -7.02
CA MET A 121 11.32 10.82 -5.87
C MET A 121 10.80 9.46 -6.34
N ILE A 122 11.34 8.39 -5.76
CA ILE A 122 11.00 7.01 -6.09
C ILE A 122 10.63 6.21 -4.83
N TYR A 123 9.79 5.20 -5.01
CA TYR A 123 9.63 4.09 -4.09
C TYR A 123 10.59 2.97 -4.54
N PRO A 124 11.72 2.78 -3.85
CA PRO A 124 12.65 1.71 -4.18
C PRO A 124 12.03 0.36 -3.81
N GLY A 125 12.32 -0.66 -4.60
CA GLY A 125 11.84 -2.00 -4.31
C GLY A 125 10.36 -2.22 -4.63
N LEU A 126 9.71 -1.33 -5.37
CA LEU A 126 8.35 -1.50 -5.88
C LEU A 126 8.34 -1.71 -7.39
N ARG A 127 7.34 -2.44 -7.86
CA ARG A 127 6.92 -2.44 -9.27
C ARG A 127 5.42 -2.18 -9.38
N PHE A 128 5.07 -1.48 -10.45
CA PHE A 128 3.69 -1.36 -10.91
C PHE A 128 3.31 -2.56 -11.79
N VAL A 129 2.11 -3.09 -11.61
CA VAL A 129 1.52 -4.19 -12.38
C VAL A 129 0.23 -3.65 -13.01
N PRO A 130 0.19 -3.42 -14.34
CA PRO A 130 -0.98 -2.88 -15.00
C PRO A 130 -2.19 -3.82 -14.96
#